data_AF-A0A1Q9JKS3-F1
#
_entry.id   AF-A0A1Q9JKS3-F1
#
_cell.length_a   1.000
_cell.length_b   1.000
_cell.length_c   1.000
_cell.angle_alpha   90.00
_cell.angle_beta   90.00
_cell.angle_gamma   90.00
#
_symmetry.space_group_name_H-M   'P 1'
#
loop_
_entity.id
_entity.type
_entity.pdbx_description
1 polymer ?
#
loop_
_entity_poly.entity_id
_entity_poly.type
_entity_poly.pdbx_seq_one_letter_code
_entity_poly.pdbx_strand_id
1 'polypeptide(L)'
;MSKKQDKIKDTILRSTENSVASVADDNVKANMEVETGAGMEPKILRSSDGKCCAWCSSLVGEYYEDETPDDIYARHDNCNCTVTYISEKGYQDAYTKKWIDQQELDARRTRIKENQTYAKKMEAERDIGKVKRIAENEKDDILPNIDKAEIPYKKISGYLLLPGAKHSREFFDLGYTEQDAEQLYSDIMREIEKNKANEISGKFYGNRRRYSVIITLGKTKKRKFITVWQMIDGIPTFITAHRI
;
A
#
# COMPACT_ATOMS: atom_id res chain seq x y z
N MET A 1 8.79 -35.22 36.02
CA MET A 1 7.70 -35.36 35.02
C MET A 1 7.84 -34.24 34.02
N SER A 2 7.75 -34.55 32.73
CA SER A 2 8.31 -33.74 31.64
C SER A 2 7.41 -32.55 31.27
N LYS A 3 8.00 -31.38 30.97
CA LYS A 3 7.33 -30.19 30.38
C LYS A 3 6.40 -30.53 29.20
N LYS A 4 6.66 -31.65 28.52
CA LYS A 4 5.82 -32.19 27.44
C LYS A 4 4.47 -32.71 27.93
N GLN A 5 4.41 -33.36 29.09
CA GLN A 5 3.17 -33.84 29.70
C GLN A 5 2.30 -32.68 30.22
N ASP A 6 2.92 -31.62 30.75
CA ASP A 6 2.20 -30.42 31.20
C ASP A 6 1.57 -29.67 30.02
N LYS A 7 2.29 -29.57 28.89
CA LYS A 7 1.76 -28.95 27.67
C LYS A 7 0.57 -29.74 27.09
N ILE A 8 0.61 -31.06 27.13
CA ILE A 8 -0.50 -31.93 26.69
C ILE A 8 -1.72 -31.74 27.60
N LYS A 9 -1.53 -31.72 28.92
CA LYS A 9 -2.60 -31.47 29.88
C LYS A 9 -3.25 -30.09 29.70
N ASP A 10 -2.44 -29.05 29.54
CA ASP A 10 -2.91 -27.67 29.29
C ASP A 10 -3.71 -27.58 27.97
N THR A 11 -3.28 -28.30 26.93
CA THR A 11 -3.99 -28.34 25.65
C THR A 11 -5.37 -29.01 25.77
N ILE A 12 -5.44 -30.16 26.47
CA ILE A 12 -6.70 -30.90 26.65
C ILE A 12 -7.67 -30.13 27.55
N LEU A 13 -7.17 -29.54 28.64
CA LEU A 13 -7.99 -28.75 29.56
C LEU A 13 -8.63 -27.56 28.84
N ARG A 14 -7.83 -26.80 28.07
CA ARG A 14 -8.33 -25.64 27.30
C ARG A 14 -9.34 -26.03 26.22
N SER A 15 -9.12 -27.13 25.51
CA SER A 15 -10.07 -27.63 24.51
C SER A 15 -11.42 -28.03 25.15
N THR A 16 -11.36 -28.60 26.36
CA THR A 16 -12.56 -28.97 27.13
C THR A 16 -13.30 -27.73 27.65
N GLU A 17 -12.58 -26.74 28.18
CA GLU A 17 -13.14 -25.44 28.59
C GLU A 17 -13.81 -24.71 27.41
N ASN A 18 -13.22 -24.79 26.21
CA ASN A 18 -13.78 -24.19 25.01
C ASN A 18 -15.08 -24.88 24.56
N SER A 19 -15.18 -26.20 24.69
CA SER A 19 -16.38 -26.95 24.29
C SER A 19 -17.56 -26.65 25.23
N VAL A 20 -17.31 -26.50 26.54
CA VAL A 20 -18.33 -26.12 27.53
C VAL A 20 -18.76 -24.66 27.36
N ALA A 21 -17.83 -23.79 26.94
CA ALA A 21 -18.13 -22.41 26.60
C ALA A 21 -19.13 -22.30 25.42
N SER A 22 -19.06 -23.17 24.41
CA SER A 22 -20.02 -23.18 23.29
C SER A 22 -21.48 -23.40 23.70
N VAL A 23 -21.75 -24.14 24.78
CA VAL A 23 -23.11 -24.36 25.33
C VAL A 23 -23.54 -23.21 26.24
N ALA A 24 -22.57 -22.50 26.82
CA ALA A 24 -22.82 -21.29 27.59
C ALA A 24 -23.32 -20.13 26.72
N ASP A 25 -23.07 -20.20 25.40
CA ASP A 25 -23.41 -19.18 24.40
C ASP A 25 -24.92 -19.10 24.12
N ASP A 26 -25.60 -20.24 23.93
CA ASP A 26 -27.06 -20.30 23.69
C ASP A 26 -27.86 -19.66 24.84
N ASN A 27 -27.36 -19.81 26.07
CA ASN A 27 -28.02 -19.26 27.26
C ASN A 27 -27.88 -17.74 27.39
N VAL A 28 -26.75 -17.15 26.94
CA VAL A 28 -26.60 -15.68 26.97
C VAL A 28 -27.46 -15.04 25.89
N LYS A 29 -27.53 -15.65 24.71
CA LYS A 29 -28.41 -15.20 23.63
C LYS A 29 -29.88 -15.20 24.08
N ALA A 30 -30.36 -16.31 24.64
CA ALA A 30 -31.73 -16.41 25.15
C ALA A 30 -32.03 -15.40 26.28
N ASN A 31 -31.06 -15.13 27.16
CA ASN A 31 -31.24 -14.12 28.22
C ASN A 31 -31.35 -12.69 27.65
N MET A 32 -30.57 -12.38 26.61
CA MET A 32 -30.62 -11.09 25.95
C MET A 32 -31.96 -10.85 25.29
N GLU A 33 -32.46 -11.83 24.51
CA GLU A 33 -33.76 -11.76 23.83
C GLU A 33 -34.91 -11.53 24.84
N VAL A 34 -34.83 -12.17 26.02
CA VAL A 34 -35.81 -11.98 27.10
C VAL A 34 -35.70 -10.58 27.72
N GLU A 35 -34.49 -10.07 27.97
CA GLU A 35 -34.28 -8.74 28.56
C GLU A 35 -34.69 -7.63 27.59
N THR A 36 -34.37 -7.74 26.29
CA THR A 36 -34.87 -6.78 25.30
C THR A 36 -36.39 -6.86 25.15
N GLY A 37 -36.97 -8.07 25.14
CA GLY A 37 -38.43 -8.25 25.15
C GLY A 37 -39.12 -7.63 26.38
N ALA A 38 -38.38 -7.47 27.49
CA ALA A 38 -38.84 -6.77 28.70
C ALA A 38 -38.59 -5.25 28.68
N GLY A 39 -38.05 -4.70 27.59
CA GLY A 39 -37.76 -3.27 27.40
C GLY A 39 -36.43 -2.81 28.00
N MET A 40 -35.51 -3.72 28.31
CA MET A 40 -34.14 -3.38 28.73
C MET A 40 -33.23 -3.23 27.51
N GLU A 41 -32.07 -2.59 27.69
CA GLU A 41 -31.06 -2.40 26.63
C GLU A 41 -29.75 -3.16 26.96
N PRO A 42 -29.76 -4.51 26.94
CA PRO A 42 -28.55 -5.29 27.17
C PRO A 42 -27.54 -5.09 26.04
N LYS A 43 -26.24 -5.18 26.37
CA LYS A 43 -25.14 -5.06 25.39
C LYS A 43 -24.14 -6.19 25.50
N ILE A 44 -23.47 -6.48 24.39
CA ILE A 44 -22.28 -7.34 24.38
C ILE A 44 -21.04 -6.50 24.20
N LEU A 45 -20.02 -6.75 25.01
CA LEU A 45 -18.67 -6.27 24.79
C LEU A 45 -17.74 -7.43 24.49
N ARG A 46 -17.24 -7.51 23.26
CA ARG A 46 -16.18 -8.47 22.89
C ARG A 46 -14.83 -7.77 22.95
N SER A 47 -13.93 -8.27 23.79
CA SER A 47 -12.60 -7.70 23.98
C SER A 47 -11.48 -8.71 23.70
N SER A 48 -10.32 -8.21 23.30
CA SER A 48 -9.13 -8.99 22.96
C SER A 48 -7.91 -8.46 23.70
N ASP A 49 -7.01 -9.36 24.10
CA ASP A 49 -5.69 -9.06 24.65
C ASP A 49 -4.65 -8.65 23.58
N GLY A 50 -5.08 -8.54 22.31
CA GLY A 50 -4.23 -8.22 21.16
C GLY A 50 -3.51 -9.42 20.54
N LYS A 51 -3.66 -10.63 21.10
CA LYS A 51 -3.05 -11.88 20.58
C LYS A 51 -4.06 -12.82 19.92
N CYS A 52 -5.28 -12.34 19.70
CA CYS A 52 -6.32 -13.08 19.02
C CYS A 52 -6.03 -13.22 17.53
N CYS A 53 -6.59 -14.26 16.90
CA CYS A 53 -6.52 -14.43 15.45
C CYS A 53 -7.24 -13.26 14.72
N ALA A 54 -7.05 -13.16 13.40
CA ALA A 54 -7.64 -12.10 12.58
C ALA A 54 -9.17 -12.04 12.70
N TRP A 55 -9.85 -13.19 12.65
CA TRP A 55 -11.31 -13.27 12.75
C TRP A 55 -11.85 -12.86 14.13
N CYS A 56 -11.28 -13.38 15.23
CA CYS A 56 -11.68 -12.94 16.57
C CYS A 56 -11.40 -11.46 16.79
N SER A 57 -10.35 -10.91 16.17
CA SER A 57 -10.01 -9.49 16.26
C SER A 57 -10.95 -8.60 15.45
N SER A 58 -11.54 -9.10 14.35
CA SER A 58 -12.55 -8.35 13.59
C SER A 58 -13.90 -8.24 14.28
N LEU A 59 -14.20 -9.15 15.21
CA LEU A 59 -15.43 -9.14 16.02
C LEU A 59 -15.28 -8.35 17.33
N VAL A 60 -14.15 -7.67 17.54
CA VAL A 60 -13.91 -6.86 18.75
C VAL A 60 -14.71 -5.57 18.66
N GLY A 61 -15.62 -5.37 19.59
CA GLY A 61 -16.55 -4.24 19.58
C GLY A 61 -17.56 -4.31 20.72
N GLU A 62 -18.41 -3.28 20.77
CA GLU A 62 -19.60 -3.25 21.61
C GLU A 62 -20.82 -3.32 20.70
N TYR A 63 -21.76 -4.21 21.00
CA TYR A 63 -22.92 -4.54 20.16
C TYR A 63 -24.20 -4.44 20.98
N TYR A 64 -25.24 -3.89 20.37
CA TYR A 64 -26.62 -4.03 20.82
C TYR A 64 -27.21 -5.35 20.30
N GLU A 65 -28.34 -5.78 20.85
CA GLU A 65 -28.99 -7.05 20.43
C GLU A 65 -29.21 -7.10 18.91
N ASP A 66 -29.75 -6.04 18.32
CA ASP A 66 -30.07 -5.94 16.89
C ASP A 66 -28.84 -5.86 15.98
N GLU A 67 -27.69 -5.46 16.54
CA GLU A 67 -26.41 -5.36 15.83
C GLU A 67 -25.50 -6.57 16.07
N THR A 68 -25.91 -7.52 16.90
CA THR A 68 -25.09 -8.64 17.33
C THR A 68 -24.99 -9.71 16.23
N PRO A 69 -23.78 -10.01 15.72
CA PRO A 69 -23.59 -11.12 14.78
C PRO A 69 -23.91 -12.48 15.43
N ASP A 70 -24.49 -13.41 14.67
CA ASP A 70 -24.79 -14.76 15.17
C ASP A 70 -23.54 -15.52 15.68
N ASP A 71 -22.37 -15.21 15.13
CA ASP A 71 -21.08 -15.80 15.49
C ASP A 71 -20.30 -15.02 16.56
N ILE A 72 -20.93 -14.03 17.22
CA ILE A 72 -20.28 -13.19 18.24
C ILE A 72 -19.76 -13.98 19.44
N TYR A 73 -20.34 -15.14 19.71
CA TYR A 73 -19.94 -16.02 20.80
C TYR A 73 -18.97 -17.11 20.35
N ALA A 74 -18.87 -17.35 19.03
CA ALA A 74 -17.93 -18.32 18.51
C ALA A 74 -16.47 -17.86 18.72
N ARG A 75 -15.60 -18.83 19.02
CA ARG A 75 -14.17 -18.62 19.25
C ARG A 75 -13.36 -19.73 18.60
N HIS A 76 -12.20 -19.38 18.06
CA HIS A 76 -11.24 -20.38 17.63
C HIS A 76 -10.55 -21.04 18.83
N ASP A 77 -10.11 -22.29 18.62
CA ASP A 77 -9.22 -22.98 19.54
C ASP A 77 -7.98 -22.13 19.82
N ASN A 78 -7.63 -22.01 21.10
CA ASN A 78 -6.49 -21.24 21.59
C ASN A 78 -6.57 -19.70 21.35
N CYS A 79 -7.78 -19.13 21.40
CA CYS A 79 -7.98 -17.68 21.39
C CYS A 79 -8.32 -17.13 22.80
N ASN A 80 -7.75 -15.97 23.17
CA ASN A 80 -7.97 -15.30 24.47
C ASN A 80 -9.04 -14.20 24.43
N CYS A 81 -9.92 -14.20 23.43
CA CYS A 81 -11.01 -13.22 23.38
C CYS A 81 -12.03 -13.48 24.50
N THR A 82 -12.56 -12.40 25.06
CA THR A 82 -13.61 -12.44 26.08
C THR A 82 -14.85 -11.77 25.57
N VAL A 83 -16.01 -12.28 25.98
CA VAL A 83 -17.33 -11.72 25.67
C VAL A 83 -17.98 -11.40 26.99
N THR A 84 -18.29 -10.13 27.22
CA THR A 84 -18.98 -9.65 28.42
C THR A 84 -20.43 -9.31 28.06
N TYR A 85 -21.36 -9.87 28.83
CA TYR A 85 -22.75 -9.45 28.85
C TYR A 85 -22.92 -8.27 29.81
N ILE A 86 -23.51 -7.19 29.32
CA ILE A 86 -23.78 -5.95 30.06
C ILE A 86 -25.30 -5.84 30.22
N SER A 87 -25.77 -5.90 31.46
CA SER A 87 -27.19 -5.76 31.83
C SER A 87 -27.34 -4.78 32.99
N GLU A 88 -28.57 -4.39 33.31
CA GLU A 88 -28.85 -3.56 34.50
C GLU A 88 -28.44 -4.24 35.82
N LYS A 89 -28.41 -5.58 35.84
CA LYS A 89 -27.97 -6.36 37.01
C LYS A 89 -26.45 -6.34 37.20
N GLY A 90 -25.70 -5.91 36.19
CA GLY A 90 -24.24 -5.85 36.19
C GLY A 90 -23.62 -6.54 34.98
N TYR A 91 -22.34 -6.87 35.12
CA TYR A 91 -21.49 -7.32 34.02
C TYR A 91 -21.04 -8.76 34.25
N GLN A 92 -21.27 -9.63 33.28
CA GLN A 92 -20.92 -11.04 33.40
C GLN A 92 -20.13 -11.52 32.19
N ASP A 93 -19.05 -12.25 32.42
CA ASP A 93 -18.30 -12.91 31.36
C ASP A 93 -19.09 -14.12 30.83
N ALA A 94 -19.38 -14.14 29.53
CA ALA A 94 -20.26 -15.12 28.90
C ALA A 94 -19.74 -16.56 29.03
N TYR A 95 -18.43 -16.74 29.03
CA TYR A 95 -17.80 -18.06 29.06
C TYR A 95 -17.57 -18.57 30.48
N THR A 96 -16.99 -17.73 31.35
CA THR A 96 -16.67 -18.12 32.73
C THR A 96 -17.84 -17.94 33.69
N LYS A 97 -18.90 -17.24 33.27
CA LYS A 97 -20.05 -16.81 34.08
C LYS A 97 -19.68 -15.99 35.32
N LYS A 98 -18.44 -15.49 35.38
CA LYS A 98 -17.96 -14.64 36.48
C LYS A 98 -18.51 -13.23 36.32
N TRP A 99 -18.98 -12.67 37.43
CA TRP A 99 -19.32 -11.26 37.52
C TRP A 99 -18.04 -10.42 37.57
N ILE A 100 -18.02 -9.33 36.82
CA ILE A 100 -16.91 -8.38 36.79
C ILE A 100 -17.39 -7.02 37.28
N ASP A 101 -16.46 -6.23 37.81
CA ASP A 101 -16.75 -4.87 38.24
C ASP A 101 -16.65 -3.86 37.08
N GLN A 102 -17.04 -2.62 37.38
CA GLN A 102 -16.96 -1.50 36.43
C GLN A 102 -15.52 -1.24 35.97
N GLN A 103 -14.54 -1.42 36.85
CA GLN A 103 -13.14 -1.12 36.55
C GLN A 103 -12.56 -2.07 35.49
N GLU A 104 -12.86 -3.37 35.58
CA GLU A 104 -12.48 -4.36 34.57
C GLU A 104 -13.22 -4.14 33.25
N LEU A 105 -14.49 -3.71 33.29
CA LEU A 105 -15.24 -3.35 32.08
C LEU A 105 -14.59 -2.17 31.34
N ASP A 106 -14.22 -1.12 32.07
CA ASP A 106 -13.58 0.06 31.48
C ASP A 106 -12.17 -0.25 30.97
N ALA A 107 -11.44 -1.15 31.65
CA ALA A 107 -10.18 -1.68 31.15
C ALA A 107 -10.37 -2.46 29.83
N ARG A 108 -11.41 -3.28 29.71
CA ARG A 108 -11.78 -3.97 28.45
C ARG A 108 -12.08 -2.95 27.34
N ARG A 109 -12.87 -1.92 27.60
CA ARG A 109 -13.18 -0.85 26.63
C ARG A 109 -11.94 -0.07 26.19
N THR A 110 -11.02 0.20 27.11
CA THR A 110 -9.76 0.91 26.80
C THR A 110 -8.90 0.10 25.86
N ARG A 111 -8.74 -1.21 26.10
CA ARG A 111 -8.01 -2.13 25.19
C ARG A 111 -8.58 -2.13 23.78
N ILE A 112 -9.90 -2.08 23.64
CA ILE A 112 -10.57 -2.02 22.33
C ILE A 112 -10.17 -0.74 21.58
N LYS A 113 -10.24 0.42 22.25
CA LYS A 113 -9.87 1.71 21.66
C LYS A 113 -8.40 1.76 21.26
N GLU A 114 -7.50 1.24 22.09
CA GLU A 114 -6.07 1.17 21.79
C GLU A 114 -5.78 0.28 20.57
N ASN A 115 -6.40 -0.90 20.51
CA ASN A 115 -6.27 -1.81 19.36
C ASN A 115 -6.79 -1.17 18.07
N GLN A 116 -7.94 -0.48 18.11
CA GLN A 116 -8.49 0.24 16.96
C GLN A 116 -7.59 1.40 16.52
N THR A 117 -7.00 2.13 17.46
CA THR A 117 -6.09 3.24 17.18
C THR A 117 -4.80 2.74 16.53
N TYR A 118 -4.24 1.65 17.06
CA TYR A 118 -3.08 0.98 16.47
C TYR A 118 -3.36 0.50 15.05
N ALA A 119 -4.52 -0.13 14.81
CA ALA A 119 -4.92 -0.58 13.48
C ALA A 119 -4.99 0.58 12.45
N LYS A 120 -5.62 1.71 12.82
CA LYS A 120 -5.68 2.92 11.97
C LYS A 120 -4.30 3.49 11.66
N LYS A 121 -3.40 3.51 12.65
CA LYS A 121 -2.02 3.96 12.45
C LYS A 121 -1.27 3.05 11.46
N MET A 122 -1.41 1.74 11.60
CA MET A 122 -0.78 0.78 10.69
C MET A 122 -1.32 0.88 9.26
N GLU A 123 -2.61 1.17 9.08
CA GLU A 123 -3.22 1.44 7.77
C GLU A 123 -2.65 2.71 7.13
N ALA A 124 -2.58 3.81 7.89
CA ALA A 124 -1.98 5.06 7.41
C ALA A 124 -0.51 4.89 7.00
N GLU A 125 0.29 4.14 7.79
CA GLU A 125 1.68 3.83 7.45
C GLU A 125 1.81 3.01 6.16
N ARG A 126 0.89 2.07 5.91
CA ARG A 126 0.86 1.29 4.66
C ARG A 126 0.53 2.16 3.46
N ASP A 127 -0.42 3.08 3.58
CA ASP A 127 -0.79 3.98 2.49
C ASP A 127 0.32 4.97 2.15
N ILE A 128 1.01 5.51 3.17
CA ILE A 128 2.23 6.29 2.97
C ILE A 128 3.29 5.46 2.21
N GLY A 129 3.45 4.18 2.56
CA GLY A 129 4.35 3.26 1.87
C GLY A 129 3.97 3.00 0.40
N LYS A 130 2.68 3.02 0.06
CA LYS A 130 2.21 2.93 -1.34
C LYS A 130 2.52 4.22 -2.11
N VAL A 131 2.23 5.38 -1.52
CA VAL A 131 2.50 6.69 -2.14
C VAL A 131 4.00 6.87 -2.41
N LYS A 132 4.87 6.48 -1.46
CA LYS A 132 6.32 6.51 -1.66
C LYS A 132 6.78 5.64 -2.84
N ARG A 133 6.27 4.41 -2.95
CA ARG A 133 6.59 3.52 -4.09
C ARG A 133 6.12 4.08 -5.44
N ILE A 134 4.95 4.72 -5.47
CA ILE A 134 4.46 5.39 -6.69
C ILE A 134 5.42 6.52 -7.09
N ALA A 135 5.82 7.36 -6.13
CA ALA A 135 6.77 8.46 -6.36
C ALA A 135 8.18 7.97 -6.76
N GLU A 136 8.63 6.83 -6.25
CA GLU A 136 9.90 6.21 -6.64
C GLU A 136 9.83 5.65 -8.07
N ASN A 137 8.73 4.99 -8.45
CA ASN A 137 8.53 4.50 -9.82
C ASN A 137 8.41 5.64 -10.86
N GLU A 138 7.87 6.81 -10.48
CA GLU A 138 7.86 7.99 -11.36
C GLU A 138 9.27 8.52 -11.66
N LYS A 139 10.25 8.30 -10.77
CA LYS A 139 11.67 8.62 -11.05
C LYS A 139 12.34 7.61 -11.98
N ASP A 140 11.92 6.34 -11.94
CA ASP A 140 12.38 5.30 -12.88
C ASP A 140 11.82 5.49 -14.29
N ASP A 141 10.78 6.31 -14.45
CA ASP A 141 10.19 6.69 -15.72
C ASP A 141 10.94 7.81 -16.45
N ILE A 142 11.93 8.49 -15.84
CA ILE A 142 12.72 9.55 -16.48
C ILE A 142 14.11 9.00 -16.86
N LEU A 143 14.80 9.66 -17.80
CA LEU A 143 16.14 9.26 -18.22
C LEU A 143 17.09 9.19 -17.00
N PRO A 144 17.74 8.05 -16.73
CA PRO A 144 18.61 7.93 -15.56
C PRO A 144 19.82 8.87 -15.61
N ASN A 145 20.16 9.51 -14.49
CA ASN A 145 21.23 10.52 -14.39
C ASN A 145 21.05 11.69 -15.39
N ILE A 146 19.80 12.14 -15.57
CA ILE A 146 19.45 13.25 -16.47
C ILE A 146 20.18 14.55 -16.14
N ASP A 147 20.48 14.79 -14.86
CA ASP A 147 21.27 15.92 -14.38
C ASP A 147 22.68 15.96 -14.97
N LYS A 148 23.18 14.82 -15.44
CA LYS A 148 24.48 14.66 -16.08
C LYS A 148 24.36 14.40 -17.58
N ALA A 149 23.17 14.53 -18.17
CA ALA A 149 22.98 14.20 -19.57
C ALA A 149 23.79 15.08 -20.51
N GLU A 150 24.48 14.45 -21.46
CA GLU A 150 25.38 15.12 -22.37
C GLU A 150 24.91 14.99 -23.82
N ILE A 151 24.77 16.14 -24.49
CA ILE A 151 24.58 16.21 -25.94
C ILE A 151 25.85 16.81 -26.54
N PRO A 152 26.72 16.00 -27.19
CA PRO A 152 27.91 16.53 -27.84
C PRO A 152 27.53 17.58 -28.87
N TYR A 153 28.14 18.77 -28.83
CA TYR A 153 27.82 19.88 -29.75
C TYR A 153 27.83 19.45 -31.22
N LYS A 154 28.82 18.61 -31.60
CA LYS A 154 28.96 18.05 -32.95
C LYS A 154 27.74 17.22 -33.39
N LYS A 155 26.99 16.60 -32.46
CA LYS A 155 25.75 15.87 -32.78
C LYS A 155 24.64 16.82 -33.24
N ILE A 156 24.61 18.03 -32.69
CA ILE A 156 23.63 19.03 -33.09
C ILE A 156 24.09 19.70 -34.39
N SER A 157 25.19 20.45 -34.36
CA SER A 157 25.65 21.24 -35.52
C SER A 157 26.11 20.39 -36.70
N GLY A 158 26.76 19.26 -36.44
CA GLY A 158 27.31 18.38 -37.48
C GLY A 158 26.37 17.28 -37.97
N TYR A 159 25.16 17.14 -37.42
CA TYR A 159 24.20 16.13 -37.89
C TYR A 159 22.75 16.63 -37.90
N LEU A 160 22.19 17.08 -36.77
CA LEU A 160 20.78 17.50 -36.71
C LEU A 160 20.53 18.82 -37.46
N LEU A 161 21.49 19.72 -37.45
CA LEU A 161 21.42 21.03 -38.12
C LEU A 161 22.45 21.16 -39.24
N LEU A 162 22.94 20.04 -39.80
CA LEU A 162 23.82 20.05 -40.97
C LEU A 162 22.99 19.88 -42.26
N PRO A 163 23.00 20.84 -43.20
CA PRO A 163 22.29 20.71 -44.47
C PRO A 163 22.66 19.43 -45.23
N GLY A 164 21.65 18.69 -45.70
CA GLY A 164 21.83 17.44 -46.43
C GLY A 164 22.10 16.20 -45.57
N ALA A 165 22.28 16.33 -44.25
CA ALA A 165 22.34 15.19 -43.34
C ALA A 165 20.99 14.45 -43.24
N LYS A 166 21.06 13.15 -42.93
CA LYS A 166 19.92 12.21 -43.02
C LYS A 166 18.61 12.70 -42.39
N HIS A 167 18.68 13.33 -41.21
CA HIS A 167 17.51 13.78 -40.46
C HIS A 167 17.41 15.31 -40.34
N SER A 168 18.32 16.09 -40.94
CA SER A 168 18.38 17.53 -40.66
C SER A 168 17.20 18.32 -41.21
N ARG A 169 16.62 17.86 -42.33
CA ARG A 169 15.41 18.44 -42.91
C ARG A 169 14.24 18.49 -41.92
N GLU A 170 14.13 17.49 -41.04
CA GLU A 170 13.06 17.41 -40.04
C GLU A 170 13.09 18.58 -39.05
N PHE A 171 14.27 19.15 -38.79
CA PHE A 171 14.47 20.30 -37.91
C PHE A 171 14.27 21.61 -38.66
N PHE A 172 14.79 21.71 -39.88
CA PHE A 172 14.61 22.89 -40.73
C PHE A 172 13.14 23.13 -41.07
N ASP A 173 12.37 22.07 -41.32
CA ASP A 173 10.91 22.14 -41.56
C ASP A 173 10.13 22.74 -40.37
N LEU A 174 10.74 22.78 -39.18
CA LEU A 174 10.16 23.35 -37.95
C LEU A 174 10.72 24.73 -37.61
N GLY A 175 11.54 25.30 -38.48
CA GLY A 175 12.06 26.66 -38.38
C GLY A 175 13.38 26.78 -37.62
N TYR A 176 14.06 25.67 -37.31
CA TYR A 176 15.46 25.75 -36.87
C TYR A 176 16.37 26.11 -38.05
N THR A 177 17.53 26.69 -37.78
CA THR A 177 18.60 26.95 -38.75
C THR A 177 19.94 26.39 -38.26
N GLU A 178 20.98 26.44 -39.08
CA GLU A 178 22.33 25.97 -38.73
C GLU A 178 22.91 26.71 -37.50
N GLN A 179 22.46 27.94 -37.25
CA GLN A 179 22.88 28.79 -36.14
C GLN A 179 22.13 28.48 -34.83
N ASP A 180 21.03 27.72 -34.88
CA ASP A 180 20.16 27.46 -33.73
C ASP A 180 20.66 26.29 -32.84
N ALA A 181 21.95 25.95 -32.89
CA ALA A 181 22.49 24.78 -32.17
C ALA A 181 22.27 24.86 -30.65
N GLU A 182 22.48 26.02 -30.04
CA GLU A 182 22.24 26.22 -28.61
C GLU A 182 20.75 26.17 -28.27
N GLN A 183 19.90 26.76 -29.12
CA GLN A 183 18.46 26.74 -28.92
C GLN A 183 17.91 25.31 -28.98
N LEU A 184 18.34 24.52 -29.97
CA LEU A 184 17.95 23.12 -30.09
C LEU A 184 18.46 22.27 -28.93
N TYR A 185 19.67 22.54 -28.42
CA TYR A 185 20.19 21.90 -27.21
C TYR A 185 19.25 22.13 -26.02
N SER A 186 18.93 23.39 -25.73
CA SER A 186 18.06 23.75 -24.60
C SER A 186 16.65 23.20 -24.76
N ASP A 187 16.11 23.18 -25.98
CA ASP A 187 14.80 22.60 -26.25
C ASP A 187 14.77 21.09 -26.00
N ILE A 188 15.81 20.35 -26.40
CA ILE A 188 15.91 18.91 -26.13
C ILE A 188 16.02 18.66 -24.62
N MET A 189 16.93 19.35 -23.93
CA MET A 189 17.16 19.15 -22.49
C MET A 189 15.89 19.43 -21.67
N ARG A 190 15.19 20.52 -21.98
CA ARG A 190 13.93 20.87 -21.29
C ARG A 190 12.82 19.83 -21.49
N GLU A 191 12.77 19.19 -22.66
CA GLU A 191 11.75 18.18 -22.94
C GLU A 191 12.09 16.84 -22.30
N ILE A 192 13.36 16.40 -22.27
CA ILE A 192 13.71 15.11 -21.66
C ILE A 192 13.48 15.10 -20.15
N GLU A 193 13.55 16.25 -19.47
CA GLU A 193 13.24 16.37 -18.04
C GLU A 193 11.76 16.14 -17.71
N LYS A 194 10.89 16.28 -18.71
CA LYS A 194 9.43 16.22 -18.56
C LYS A 194 8.81 14.96 -19.13
N ASN A 195 9.56 14.21 -19.94
CA ASN A 195 9.03 13.11 -20.73
C ASN A 195 9.61 11.78 -20.29
N LYS A 196 8.77 10.75 -20.37
CA LYS A 196 9.11 9.38 -19.99
C LYS A 196 10.22 8.79 -20.88
N ALA A 197 11.22 8.18 -20.26
CA ALA A 197 12.25 7.38 -20.89
C ALA A 197 11.84 5.91 -20.94
N ASN A 198 11.93 5.31 -22.13
CA ASN A 198 11.69 3.89 -22.35
C ASN A 198 13.01 3.19 -22.62
N GLU A 199 13.36 2.19 -21.81
CA GLU A 199 14.56 1.39 -22.04
C GLU A 199 14.44 0.59 -23.35
N ILE A 200 15.44 0.73 -24.21
CA ILE A 200 15.56 0.00 -25.47
C ILE A 200 16.45 -1.21 -25.21
N SER A 201 15.85 -2.39 -25.05
CA SER A 201 16.58 -3.65 -24.97
C SER A 201 16.67 -4.31 -26.35
N GLY A 202 17.86 -4.76 -26.75
CA GLY A 202 18.06 -5.43 -28.03
C GLY A 202 19.36 -6.22 -28.06
N LYS A 203 19.29 -7.47 -28.54
CA LYS A 203 20.44 -8.40 -28.65
C LYS A 203 21.62 -7.87 -29.47
N PHE A 204 21.44 -6.79 -30.23
CA PHE A 204 22.41 -6.24 -31.18
C PHE A 204 23.35 -5.15 -30.63
N TYR A 205 23.14 -4.64 -29.41
CA TYR A 205 23.87 -3.45 -28.92
C TYR A 205 24.83 -3.72 -27.75
N GLY A 206 25.09 -4.99 -27.44
CA GLY A 206 25.95 -5.40 -26.31
C GLY A 206 25.33 -5.07 -24.95
N ASN A 207 26.15 -5.07 -23.89
CA ASN A 207 25.74 -4.78 -22.50
C ASN A 207 25.42 -3.29 -22.22
N ARG A 208 25.29 -2.45 -23.25
CA ARG A 208 25.08 -1.00 -23.07
C ARG A 208 23.59 -0.68 -23.03
N ARG A 209 23.10 -0.19 -21.89
CA ARG A 209 21.71 0.27 -21.71
C ARG A 209 21.45 1.49 -22.58
N ARG A 210 20.34 1.47 -23.31
CA ARG A 210 19.86 2.59 -24.14
C ARG A 210 18.46 2.97 -23.72
N TYR A 211 18.13 4.23 -23.92
CA TYR A 211 16.81 4.78 -23.63
C TYR A 211 16.32 5.57 -24.83
N SER A 212 15.00 5.54 -25.03
CA SER A 212 14.31 6.43 -25.96
C SER A 212 13.38 7.35 -25.19
N VAL A 213 13.42 8.64 -25.50
CA VAL A 213 12.51 9.63 -24.93
C VAL A 213 11.78 10.30 -26.07
N ILE A 214 10.45 10.25 -26.04
CA ILE A 214 9.61 10.98 -26.99
C ILE A 214 9.50 12.41 -26.50
N ILE A 215 9.89 13.38 -27.33
CA ILE A 215 9.89 14.81 -27.01
C ILE A 215 9.15 15.60 -28.07
N THR A 216 8.79 16.85 -27.77
CA THR A 216 8.12 17.74 -28.73
C THR A 216 8.99 18.96 -29.06
N LEU A 217 9.41 19.09 -30.32
CA LEU A 217 10.33 20.15 -30.79
C LEU A 217 9.73 21.04 -31.88
N GLY A 218 10.33 22.22 -32.10
CA GLY A 218 10.02 23.12 -33.21
C GLY A 218 9.84 24.59 -32.80
N LYS A 219 10.20 25.53 -33.69
CA LYS A 219 10.08 26.99 -33.46
C LYS A 219 8.75 27.54 -33.98
N THR A 220 8.37 27.17 -35.21
CA THR A 220 7.12 27.64 -35.83
C THR A 220 5.97 26.67 -35.61
N LYS A 221 6.24 25.37 -35.66
CA LYS A 221 5.28 24.29 -35.46
C LYS A 221 5.91 23.21 -34.58
N LYS A 222 5.13 22.65 -33.67
CA LYS A 222 5.59 21.59 -32.76
C LYS A 222 5.32 20.20 -33.34
N ARG A 223 6.31 19.31 -33.32
CA ARG A 223 6.21 17.91 -33.76
C ARG A 223 6.94 16.98 -32.79
N LYS A 224 6.52 15.71 -32.77
CA LYS A 224 7.11 14.68 -31.91
C LYS A 224 8.39 14.13 -32.54
N PHE A 225 9.39 13.93 -31.70
CA PHE A 225 10.66 13.28 -32.05
C PHE A 225 10.91 12.16 -31.05
N ILE A 226 11.55 11.09 -31.53
CA ILE A 226 12.21 10.13 -30.66
C ILE A 226 13.67 10.56 -30.54
N THR A 227 14.12 10.76 -29.30
CA THR A 227 15.54 10.88 -28.97
C THR A 227 16.06 9.54 -28.48
N VAL A 228 17.33 9.24 -28.78
CA VAL A 228 17.99 8.01 -28.33
C VAL A 228 19.21 8.38 -27.52
N TRP A 229 19.30 7.78 -26.34
CA TRP A 229 20.35 7.99 -25.34
C TRP A 229 21.02 6.66 -25.03
N GLN A 230 22.33 6.68 -24.82
CA GLN A 230 23.11 5.51 -24.42
C GLN A 230 23.85 5.81 -23.13
N MET A 231 23.80 4.89 -22.18
CA MET A 231 24.61 5.00 -20.96
C MET A 231 26.07 4.68 -21.28
N ILE A 232 26.95 5.65 -21.02
CA ILE A 232 28.41 5.51 -21.11
C ILE A 232 28.94 5.88 -19.73
N ASP A 233 29.51 4.90 -19.02
CA ASP A 233 30.03 5.08 -17.65
C ASP A 233 29.00 5.70 -16.67
N GLY A 234 27.73 5.33 -16.83
CA GLY A 234 26.63 5.86 -16.03
C GLY A 234 26.11 7.23 -16.46
N ILE A 235 26.65 7.83 -17.51
CA ILE A 235 26.22 9.12 -18.06
C ILE A 235 25.34 8.87 -19.29
N PRO A 236 24.12 9.43 -19.38
CA PRO A 236 23.30 9.32 -20.58
C PRO A 236 23.84 10.26 -21.67
N THR A 237 24.42 9.68 -22.71
CA THR A 237 24.96 10.42 -23.86
C THR A 237 24.00 10.34 -25.04
N PHE A 238 23.71 11.49 -25.64
CA PHE A 238 22.84 11.61 -26.80
C PHE A 238 23.42 10.96 -28.05
N ILE A 239 22.63 10.14 -28.73
CA ILE A 239 23.02 9.45 -29.96
C ILE A 239 22.45 10.13 -31.19
N THR A 240 21.13 10.34 -31.21
CA THR A 240 20.37 10.90 -32.33
C THR A 240 18.96 11.31 -31.92
N ALA A 241 18.31 12.10 -32.76
CA ALA A 241 16.88 12.38 -32.71
C ALA A 241 16.31 12.34 -34.14
N HIS A 242 15.12 11.78 -34.28
CA HIS A 242 14.37 11.80 -35.54
C HIS A 242 12.87 11.89 -35.28
N ARG A 243 12.17 12.45 -36.25
CA ARG A 243 10.74 12.70 -36.21
C ARG A 243 9.94 11.41 -36.34
N ILE A 244 8.82 11.36 -35.63
CA ILE A 244 7.81 10.29 -35.73
C ILE A 244 6.47 10.80 -36.26
#